data_AF-A0A0G4KPN0-F1
#
_entry.id   AF-A0A0G4KPN0-F1
#
_cell.length_a   1.000
_cell.length_b   1.000
_cell.length_c   1.000
_cell.angle_alpha   90.00
_cell.angle_beta   90.00
_cell.angle_gamma   90.00
#
_symmetry.space_group_name_H-M   'P 1'
#
loop_
_entity.id
_entity.type
_entity.pdbx_description
1 polymer ?
#
loop_
_entity_poly.entity_id
_entity_poly.type
_entity_poly.pdbx_seq_one_letter_code
_entity_poly.pdbx_strand_id
1 'polypeptide(L)'
;PSKRLESTTKSPIFELFGSALTGVTTIRGFDKSHSYINALYTKLDDYDMATWHLWLFNRWMGWRMSIVGAMFSVVVAAMILADAEMDAALAGFTLSFALDFSESVLWAIRNYASIELDMNAAERVVEYSELPTEDQGGEEPPAMWPTEGRLEVNDLVVSYANDLPPVLKGLTFSVNKNERIGVIGRTGAG
;
A
#
# COMPACT_ATOMS: atom_id res chain seq x y z
N PRO A 1 -9.53 0.14 9.76
CA PRO A 1 -10.52 0.85 8.90
C PRO A 1 -10.21 2.34 8.64
N SER A 2 -10.01 3.16 9.67
CA SER A 2 -9.74 4.61 9.53
C SER A 2 -8.38 4.93 8.90
N LYS A 3 -7.29 4.29 9.34
CA LYS A 3 -5.98 4.41 8.65
C LYS A 3 -5.97 3.84 7.23
N ARG A 4 -6.79 2.82 6.97
CA ARG A 4 -6.97 2.29 5.60
C ARG A 4 -7.62 3.35 4.72
N LEU A 5 -8.62 4.07 5.25
CA LEU A 5 -9.27 5.19 4.56
C LEU A 5 -8.24 6.29 4.21
N GLU A 6 -7.40 6.69 5.17
CA GLU A 6 -6.30 7.64 4.97
C GLU A 6 -5.31 7.18 3.88
N SER A 7 -4.93 5.90 3.89
CA SER A 7 -4.05 5.34 2.86
C SER A 7 -4.72 5.34 1.48
N THR A 8 -6.01 4.97 1.40
CA THR A 8 -6.76 4.95 0.14
C THR A 8 -7.07 6.34 -0.42
N THR A 9 -7.24 7.36 0.43
CA THR A 9 -7.45 8.75 -0.04
C THR A 9 -6.14 9.41 -0.48
N LYS A 10 -5.00 8.90 -0.02
CA LYS A 10 -3.67 9.42 -0.40
C LYS A 10 -3.22 9.01 -1.81
N SER A 11 -3.50 7.78 -2.26
CA SER A 11 -3.06 7.29 -3.59
C SER A 11 -3.55 8.15 -4.76
N PRO A 12 -4.84 8.52 -4.84
CA PRO A 12 -5.36 9.33 -5.95
C PRO A 12 -4.71 10.71 -6.07
N ILE A 13 -4.19 11.27 -4.98
CA ILE A 13 -3.46 12.55 -5.00
C ILE A 13 -2.17 12.40 -5.80
N PHE A 14 -1.39 11.33 -5.56
CA PHE A 14 -0.16 11.07 -6.29
C PHE A 14 -0.41 10.68 -7.74
N GLU A 15 -1.46 9.90 -8.01
CA GLU A 15 -1.85 9.51 -9.37
C GLU A 15 -2.25 10.73 -10.20
N LEU A 16 -3.06 11.64 -9.64
CA LEU A 16 -3.46 12.87 -10.33
C LEU A 16 -2.26 13.78 -10.57
N PHE A 17 -1.37 13.92 -9.58
CA PHE A 17 -0.17 14.73 -9.70
C PHE A 17 0.80 14.16 -10.75
N GLY A 18 1.03 12.85 -10.73
CA GLY A 18 1.86 12.17 -11.73
C GLY A 18 1.30 12.32 -13.15
N SER A 19 0.00 12.09 -13.32
CA SER A 19 -0.68 12.26 -14.61
C SER A 19 -0.61 13.71 -15.11
N ALA A 20 -0.75 14.69 -14.22
CA ALA A 20 -0.67 16.11 -14.56
C ALA A 20 0.75 16.54 -14.96
N LEU A 21 1.80 15.96 -14.35
CA LEU A 21 3.19 16.20 -14.73
C LEU A 21 3.48 15.71 -16.15
N THR A 22 3.08 14.47 -16.46
CA THR A 22 3.28 13.91 -17.81
C THR A 22 2.44 14.65 -18.86
N GLY A 23 1.23 15.10 -18.51
CA GLY A 23 0.30 15.78 -19.41
C GLY A 23 0.35 17.31 -19.40
N VAL A 24 1.38 17.93 -18.81
CA VAL A 24 1.38 19.39 -18.53
C VAL A 24 1.22 20.25 -19.80
N THR A 25 1.81 19.81 -20.92
CA THR A 25 1.71 20.51 -22.22
C THR A 25 0.29 20.47 -22.76
N THR A 26 -0.37 19.31 -22.67
CA THR A 26 -1.77 19.12 -23.08
C THR A 26 -2.71 19.94 -22.19
N ILE A 27 -2.54 19.90 -20.86
CA ILE A 27 -3.39 20.64 -19.93
C ILE A 27 -3.31 22.15 -20.19
N ARG A 28 -2.12 22.68 -20.43
CA ARG A 28 -1.91 24.09 -20.78
C ARG A 28 -2.43 24.42 -22.18
N GLY A 29 -2.21 23.53 -23.15
CA GLY A 29 -2.67 23.71 -24.53
C GLY A 29 -4.19 23.80 -24.66
N PHE A 30 -4.94 23.13 -23.79
CA PHE A 30 -6.41 23.19 -23.72
C PHE A 30 -6.96 24.14 -22.65
N ASP A 31 -6.09 24.91 -21.97
CA ASP A 31 -6.45 25.82 -20.87
C ASP A 31 -7.32 25.17 -19.76
N LYS A 32 -6.94 23.95 -19.34
CA LYS A 32 -7.65 23.18 -18.31
C LYS A 32 -6.96 23.15 -16.94
N SER A 33 -5.94 23.98 -16.74
CA SER A 33 -5.15 24.04 -15.50
C SER A 33 -6.02 24.18 -14.24
N HIS A 34 -7.00 25.09 -14.25
CA HIS A 34 -7.90 25.31 -13.12
C HIS A 34 -8.74 24.07 -12.77
N SER A 35 -9.18 23.30 -13.77
CA SER A 35 -9.97 22.09 -13.54
C SER A 35 -9.15 21.02 -12.79
N TYR A 36 -7.87 20.86 -13.15
CA TYR A 36 -6.97 19.92 -12.50
C TYR A 36 -6.59 20.37 -11.08
N ILE A 37 -6.38 21.67 -10.88
CA ILE A 37 -6.14 22.24 -9.55
C ILE A 37 -7.36 22.02 -8.63
N ASN A 38 -8.57 22.30 -9.12
CA ASN A 38 -9.79 22.06 -8.34
C ASN A 38 -9.98 20.57 -8.02
N ALA A 39 -9.72 19.68 -8.98
CA ALA A 39 -9.76 18.24 -8.73
C ALA A 39 -8.74 17.81 -7.66
N LEU A 40 -7.53 18.39 -7.67
CA LEU A 40 -6.51 18.15 -6.65
C LEU A 40 -6.98 18.62 -5.28
N TYR A 41 -7.56 19.82 -5.19
CA TYR A 41 -8.10 20.33 -3.92
C TYR A 41 -9.20 19.43 -3.36
N THR A 42 -10.13 18.95 -4.18
CA THR A 42 -11.15 17.99 -3.71
C THR A 42 -10.53 16.72 -3.14
N LYS A 43 -9.48 16.17 -3.78
CA LYS A 43 -8.78 14.99 -3.26
C LYS A 43 -8.02 15.27 -1.97
N LEU A 44 -7.46 16.47 -1.84
CA LEU A 44 -6.77 16.90 -0.62
C LEU A 44 -7.75 17.10 0.53
N ASP A 45 -8.92 17.69 0.27
CA ASP A 45 -10.01 17.84 1.24
C ASP A 45 -10.51 16.47 1.74
N ASP A 46 -10.68 15.49 0.85
CA ASP A 46 -11.05 14.11 1.21
C ASP A 46 -10.00 13.47 2.14
N TYR A 47 -8.72 13.68 1.85
CA TYR A 47 -7.60 13.17 2.67
C TYR A 47 -7.52 13.87 4.03
N ASP A 48 -7.66 15.19 4.07
CA ASP A 48 -7.63 15.98 5.30
C ASP A 48 -8.81 15.64 6.20
N MET A 49 -10.01 15.45 5.63
CA MET A 49 -11.19 14.99 6.37
C MET A 49 -10.95 13.62 7.01
N ALA A 50 -10.41 12.66 6.25
CA ALA A 50 -10.07 11.33 6.77
C ALA A 50 -9.04 11.40 7.91
N THR A 51 -7.99 12.21 7.73
CA THR A 51 -6.93 12.42 8.72
C THR A 51 -7.47 13.07 10.00
N TRP A 52 -8.34 14.07 9.85
CA TRP A 52 -8.99 14.75 10.96
C TRP A 52 -9.88 13.79 11.78
N HIS A 53 -10.67 12.95 11.11
CA HIS A 53 -11.47 11.93 11.78
C HIS A 53 -10.63 10.91 12.54
N LEU A 54 -9.47 10.50 12.00
CA LEU A 54 -8.53 9.63 12.71
C LEU A 54 -7.98 10.29 13.98
N TRP A 55 -7.60 11.57 13.89
CA TRP A 55 -7.14 12.34 15.05
C TRP A 55 -8.22 12.48 16.12
N LEU A 56 -9.45 12.77 15.72
CA LEU A 56 -10.59 12.88 16.63
C LEU A 56 -10.88 11.53 17.31
N PHE A 57 -10.83 10.43 16.57
CA PHE A 57 -10.98 9.07 17.12
C PHE A 57 -9.88 8.75 18.13
N ASN A 58 -8.61 9.03 17.81
CA ASN A 58 -7.48 8.83 18.73
C ASN A 58 -7.62 9.66 20.01
N ARG A 59 -8.12 10.90 19.90
CA ARG A 59 -8.41 11.75 21.07
C ARG A 59 -9.55 11.20 21.91
N TRP A 60 -10.64 10.78 21.28
CA TRP A 60 -11.81 10.19 21.96
C TRP A 60 -11.42 8.90 22.70
N MET A 61 -10.65 8.02 22.05
CA MET A 61 -10.12 6.80 22.65
C MET A 61 -9.20 7.12 23.83
N GLY A 62 -8.32 8.11 23.67
CA GLY A 62 -7.45 8.60 24.75
C GLY A 62 -8.25 9.06 25.98
N TRP A 63 -9.28 9.88 25.77
CA TRP A 63 -10.15 10.35 26.86
C TRP A 63 -10.88 9.20 27.57
N ARG A 64 -11.42 8.23 26.81
CA ARG A 64 -12.04 7.02 27.37
C ARG A 64 -11.06 6.22 28.24
N MET A 65 -9.83 6.02 27.76
CA MET A 65 -8.81 5.30 28.52
C MET A 65 -8.36 6.06 29.77
N SER A 66 -8.25 7.38 29.70
CA SER A 66 -7.96 8.21 30.88
C SER A 66 -9.03 8.07 31.96
N ILE A 67 -10.32 7.98 31.59
CA ILE A 67 -11.39 7.72 32.56
C ILE A 67 -11.23 6.35 33.21
N VAL A 68 -10.94 5.31 32.43
CA VAL A 68 -10.73 3.95 32.97
C VAL A 68 -9.53 3.92 33.92
N GLY A 69 -8.42 4.55 33.55
CA GLY A 69 -7.23 4.66 34.41
C GLY A 69 -7.49 5.46 35.70
N ALA A 70 -8.26 6.54 35.61
CA ALA A 70 -8.68 7.31 36.79
C ALA A 70 -9.57 6.48 37.72
N MET A 71 -10.54 5.75 37.17
CA MET A 71 -11.41 4.85 37.94
C MET A 71 -10.60 3.73 38.62
N PHE A 72 -9.64 3.12 37.90
CA PHE A 72 -8.75 2.12 38.48
C PHE A 72 -7.93 2.68 39.65
N SER A 73 -7.37 3.89 39.48
CA SER A 73 -6.58 4.56 40.52
C SER A 73 -7.42 4.89 41.76
N VAL A 74 -8.68 5.33 41.56
CA VAL A 74 -9.63 5.57 42.67
C VAL A 74 -9.96 4.28 43.41
N VAL A 75 -10.17 3.17 42.69
CA VAL A 75 -10.44 1.86 43.31
C VAL A 75 -9.23 1.37 44.12
N VAL A 76 -8.01 1.53 43.61
CA VAL A 76 -6.78 1.19 44.34
C VAL A 76 -6.64 2.07 45.59
N ALA A 77 -6.85 3.38 45.47
CA ALA A 77 -6.83 4.29 46.61
C ALA A 77 -7.88 3.93 47.67
N ALA A 78 -9.09 3.54 47.26
CA ALA A 78 -10.15 3.10 48.17
C ALA A 78 -9.78 1.80 48.90
N MET A 79 -9.15 0.83 48.21
CA MET A 79 -8.64 -0.38 48.85
C MET A 79 -7.53 -0.07 49.87
N ILE A 80 -6.63 0.87 49.54
CA ILE A 80 -5.58 1.33 50.45
C ILE A 80 -6.17 1.93 51.72
N LEU A 81 -7.22 2.74 51.60
CA LEU A 81 -7.89 3.37 52.75
C LEU A 81 -8.73 2.39 53.58
N ALA A 82 -9.19 1.29 52.98
CA ALA A 82 -9.98 0.27 53.67
C ALA A 82 -9.12 -0.65 54.56
N ASP A 83 -7.82 -0.75 54.29
CA ASP A 83 -6.87 -1.55 55.05
C ASP A 83 -6.22 -0.71 56.16
N ALA A 84 -6.62 -0.96 57.41
CA ALA A 84 -6.19 -0.17 58.56
C ALA A 84 -4.75 -0.49 59.04
N GLU A 85 -4.17 -1.60 58.59
CA GLU A 85 -2.83 -2.06 59.02
C GLU A 85 -1.73 -1.80 57.97
N MET A 86 -2.07 -1.17 56.85
CA MET A 86 -1.13 -1.02 55.74
C MET A 86 -0.03 0.02 56.04
N ASP A 87 1.22 -0.39 55.77
CA ASP A 87 2.38 0.49 55.87
C ASP A 87 2.31 1.64 54.83
N ALA A 88 2.64 2.85 55.27
CA ALA A 88 2.57 4.05 54.44
C ALA A 88 3.51 3.98 53.23
N ALA A 89 4.67 3.32 53.37
CA ALA A 89 5.60 3.13 52.26
C ALA A 89 5.02 2.20 51.18
N LEU A 90 4.35 1.11 51.58
CA LEU A 90 3.69 0.18 50.66
C LEU A 90 2.51 0.86 49.96
N ALA A 91 1.68 1.61 50.70
CA ALA A 91 0.56 2.35 50.13
C ALA A 91 0.99 3.36 49.04
N GLY A 92 2.05 4.13 49.30
CA GLY A 92 2.62 5.06 48.33
C GLY A 92 3.14 4.34 47.08
N PHE A 93 3.88 3.23 47.27
CA PHE A 93 4.37 2.41 46.17
C PHE A 93 3.24 1.84 45.31
N THR A 94 2.20 1.24 45.92
CA THR A 94 1.06 0.66 45.20
C THR A 94 0.29 1.71 44.42
N LEU A 95 0.08 2.91 44.98
CA LEU A 95 -0.61 4.00 44.28
C LEU A 95 0.21 4.53 43.09
N SER A 96 1.51 4.74 43.27
CA SER A 96 2.41 5.13 42.17
C SER A 96 2.43 4.10 41.05
N PHE A 97 2.49 2.81 41.40
CA PHE A 97 2.45 1.73 40.42
C PHE A 97 1.11 1.65 39.68
N ALA A 98 -0.02 1.88 40.37
CA ALA A 98 -1.34 1.86 39.74
C ALA A 98 -1.53 2.97 38.69
N LEU A 99 -0.98 4.16 38.95
CA LEU A 99 -0.97 5.28 37.99
C LEU A 99 -0.12 4.93 36.76
N ASP A 100 1.09 4.42 36.96
CA ASP A 100 2.03 4.06 35.89
C ASP A 100 1.52 2.87 35.05
N PHE A 101 0.86 1.91 35.69
CA PHE A 101 0.24 0.77 35.01
C PHE A 101 -0.85 1.21 34.04
N SER A 102 -1.67 2.19 34.41
CA SER A 102 -2.75 2.71 33.56
C SER A 102 -2.21 3.36 32.29
N GLU A 103 -1.12 4.13 32.40
CA GLU A 103 -0.44 4.73 31.26
C GLU A 103 0.24 3.66 30.39
N SER A 104 0.89 2.68 31.01
CA SER A 104 1.52 1.56 30.31
C SER A 104 0.53 0.75 29.47
N VAL A 105 -0.68 0.49 29.99
CA VAL A 105 -1.74 -0.21 29.25
C VAL A 105 -2.22 0.59 28.04
N LEU A 106 -2.37 1.91 28.18
CA LEU A 106 -2.74 2.79 27.06
C LEU A 106 -1.70 2.72 25.93
N TRP A 107 -0.42 2.82 26.28
CA TRP A 107 0.67 2.71 25.30
C TRP A 107 0.75 1.32 24.68
N ALA A 108 0.55 0.25 25.46
CA ALA A 108 0.54 -1.13 24.95
C ALA A 108 -0.54 -1.32 23.88
N ILE A 109 -1.77 -0.86 24.13
CA ILE A 109 -2.89 -0.97 23.17
C ILE A 109 -2.61 -0.14 21.91
N ARG A 110 -2.04 1.06 22.06
CA ARG A 110 -1.65 1.90 20.92
C ARG A 110 -0.55 1.27 20.08
N ASN A 111 0.47 0.69 20.72
CA ASN A 111 1.56 -0.01 20.04
C ASN A 111 1.05 -1.24 19.30
N TYR A 112 0.18 -2.05 19.93
CA TYR A 112 -0.45 -3.19 19.28
C TYR A 112 -1.19 -2.79 18.01
N ALA A 113 -2.04 -1.75 18.09
CA ALA A 113 -2.76 -1.25 16.92
C ALA A 113 -1.81 -0.69 15.84
N SER A 114 -0.68 -0.08 16.22
CA SER A 114 0.31 0.37 15.24
C SER A 114 0.97 -0.81 14.53
N ILE A 115 1.39 -1.84 15.28
CA ILE A 115 2.02 -3.04 14.72
C ILE A 115 1.08 -3.73 13.74
N GLU A 116 -0.20 -3.90 14.10
CA GLU A 116 -1.21 -4.49 13.20
C GLU A 116 -1.33 -3.70 11.89
N LEU A 117 -1.27 -2.37 11.97
CA LEU A 117 -1.33 -1.50 10.80
C LEU A 117 -0.06 -1.58 9.95
N ASP A 118 1.11 -1.61 10.57
CA ASP A 118 2.40 -1.73 9.89
C ASP A 118 2.54 -3.10 9.21
N MET A 119 1.89 -4.14 9.73
CA MET A 119 1.88 -5.47 9.14
C MET A 119 1.17 -5.53 7.77
N ASN A 120 0.32 -4.57 7.41
CA ASN A 120 -0.24 -4.47 6.05
C ASN A 120 0.87 -4.29 4.99
N ALA A 121 1.97 -3.62 5.34
CA ALA A 121 3.09 -3.48 4.42
C ALA A 121 3.84 -4.82 4.24
N ALA A 122 3.99 -5.59 5.32
CA ALA A 122 4.57 -6.93 5.26
C ALA A 122 3.70 -7.90 4.44
N GLU A 123 2.38 -7.86 4.63
CA GLU A 123 1.41 -8.64 3.83
C GLU A 123 1.57 -8.36 2.33
N ARG A 124 1.69 -7.09 1.92
CA ARG A 124 1.95 -6.70 0.52
C ARG A 124 3.27 -7.21 -0.03
N VAL A 125 4.34 -7.21 0.77
CA VAL A 125 5.64 -7.75 0.33
C VAL A 125 5.54 -9.26 0.10
N VAL A 126 4.85 -9.98 1.00
CA VAL A 126 4.62 -11.41 0.86
C VAL A 126 3.78 -11.70 -0.38
N GLU A 127 2.68 -10.97 -0.59
CA GLU A 127 1.83 -11.07 -1.78
C GLU A 127 2.64 -10.94 -3.07
N TYR A 128 3.52 -9.94 -3.17
CA TYR A 128 4.37 -9.78 -4.35
C TYR A 128 5.46 -10.84 -4.50
N SER A 129 5.93 -11.42 -3.39
CA SER A 129 6.91 -12.51 -3.43
C SER A 129 6.31 -13.84 -3.89
N GLU A 130 5.00 -14.01 -3.73
CA GLU A 130 4.27 -15.23 -4.11
C GLU A 130 3.61 -15.13 -5.50
N LEU A 131 3.75 -13.99 -6.19
CA LEU A 131 3.25 -13.85 -7.55
C LEU A 131 3.92 -14.86 -8.49
N PRO A 132 3.15 -15.46 -9.43
CA PRO A 132 3.72 -16.36 -10.43
C PRO A 132 4.72 -15.58 -11.29
N THR A 133 5.99 -15.99 -11.24
CA THR A 133 7.05 -15.41 -12.05
C THR A 133 7.09 -16.05 -13.42
N GLU A 134 7.59 -15.31 -14.41
CA GLU A 134 7.91 -15.88 -15.72
C GLU A 134 8.94 -17.01 -15.57
N ASP A 135 8.73 -18.10 -16.31
CA ASP A 135 9.68 -19.21 -16.33
C ASP A 135 10.96 -18.75 -17.04
N GLN A 136 12.04 -18.61 -16.27
CA GLN A 136 13.38 -18.34 -16.81
C GLN A 136 14.16 -19.63 -17.12
N GLY A 137 13.49 -20.78 -17.02
CA GLY A 137 14.02 -22.04 -17.48
C GLY A 137 14.27 -22.06 -18.99
N GLY A 138 15.15 -22.96 -19.40
CA GLY A 138 15.54 -23.14 -20.79
C GLY A 138 16.87 -23.87 -20.90
N GLU A 139 17.21 -24.32 -22.11
CA GLU A 139 18.56 -24.82 -22.37
C GLU A 139 19.50 -23.63 -22.57
N GLU A 140 20.67 -23.68 -21.92
CA GLU A 140 21.73 -22.71 -22.19
C GLU A 140 22.19 -22.86 -23.64
N PRO A 141 22.07 -21.81 -24.47
CA PRO A 141 22.50 -21.90 -25.84
C PRO A 141 24.05 -22.00 -25.89
N PRO A 142 24.60 -22.61 -26.95
CA PRO A 142 26.05 -22.65 -27.14
C PRO A 142 26.69 -21.26 -27.12
N ALA A 143 27.95 -21.15 -26.72
CA ALA A 143 28.67 -19.87 -26.65
C ALA A 143 28.73 -19.09 -27.99
N MET A 144 28.51 -19.77 -29.11
CA MET A 144 28.49 -19.18 -30.46
C MET A 144 27.07 -18.87 -30.97
N TRP A 145 26.04 -18.98 -30.12
CA TRP A 145 24.66 -18.65 -30.49
C TRP A 145 24.41 -17.13 -30.47
N PRO A 146 23.66 -16.59 -31.45
CA PRO A 146 23.23 -17.21 -32.69
C PRO A 146 24.33 -17.19 -33.77
N THR A 147 24.64 -18.35 -34.36
CA THR A 147 25.76 -18.50 -35.32
C THR A 147 25.42 -17.99 -36.73
N GLU A 148 24.17 -18.16 -37.16
CA GLU A 148 23.72 -17.80 -38.51
C GLU A 148 22.66 -16.69 -38.54
N GLY A 149 21.97 -16.45 -37.43
CA GLY A 149 20.87 -15.49 -37.35
C GLY A 149 19.66 -15.85 -38.23
N ARG A 150 19.55 -17.12 -38.68
CA ARG A 150 18.36 -17.65 -39.35
C ARG A 150 17.24 -17.79 -38.33
N LEU A 151 16.05 -17.30 -38.68
CA LEU A 151 14.84 -17.39 -37.85
C LEU A 151 13.78 -18.20 -38.57
N GLU A 152 13.21 -19.20 -37.90
CA GLU A 152 12.04 -19.92 -38.39
C GLU A 152 10.95 -19.82 -37.34
N VAL A 153 9.82 -19.26 -37.74
CA VAL A 153 8.62 -19.15 -36.92
C VAL A 153 7.59 -20.07 -37.54
N ASN A 154 7.09 -21.04 -36.76
CA ASN A 154 6.14 -22.04 -37.21
C ASN A 154 4.89 -21.97 -36.34
N ASP A 155 3.73 -21.80 -36.96
CA ASP A 155 2.40 -21.78 -36.33
C ASP A 155 2.32 -20.91 -35.06
N LEU A 156 2.95 -19.73 -35.07
CA LEU A 156 3.01 -18.86 -33.90
C LEU A 156 1.63 -18.28 -33.59
N VAL A 157 1.17 -18.53 -32.36
CA VAL A 157 -0.05 -17.99 -31.78
C VAL A 157 0.32 -17.16 -30.56
N VAL A 158 -0.13 -15.91 -30.51
CA VAL A 158 0.19 -14.98 -29.40
C VAL A 158 -1.08 -14.32 -28.89
N SER A 159 -1.26 -14.32 -27.57
CA SER A 159 -2.34 -13.67 -26.84
C SER A 159 -1.77 -12.81 -25.70
N TYR A 160 -2.40 -11.67 -25.41
CA TYR A 160 -1.99 -10.81 -24.29
C TYR A 160 -2.30 -11.42 -22.92
N ALA A 161 -3.36 -12.22 -22.83
CA ALA A 161 -3.75 -12.94 -21.63
C ALA A 161 -4.41 -14.27 -22.03
N ASN A 162 -4.40 -15.25 -21.14
CA ASN A 162 -4.90 -16.62 -21.42
C ASN A 162 -6.41 -16.67 -21.72
N ASP A 163 -7.16 -15.69 -21.22
CA ASP A 163 -8.60 -15.54 -21.39
C ASP A 163 -8.99 -14.69 -22.61
N LEU A 164 -8.02 -14.03 -23.24
CA LEU A 164 -8.25 -13.19 -24.42
C LEU A 164 -8.03 -13.98 -25.72
N PRO A 165 -8.80 -13.67 -26.78
CA PRO A 165 -8.58 -14.29 -28.07
C PRO A 165 -7.17 -13.96 -28.60
N PRO A 166 -6.51 -14.90 -29.30
CA PRO A 166 -5.18 -14.67 -29.85
C PRO A 166 -5.19 -13.55 -30.89
N VAL A 167 -4.16 -12.70 -30.83
CA VAL A 167 -3.95 -11.58 -31.76
C VAL A 167 -3.19 -12.05 -32.98
N LEU A 168 -2.08 -12.77 -32.78
CA LEU A 168 -1.40 -13.50 -33.84
C LEU A 168 -1.96 -14.93 -33.90
N LYS A 169 -2.33 -15.38 -35.10
CA LYS A 169 -3.02 -16.66 -35.32
C LYS A 169 -2.28 -17.48 -36.38
N GLY A 170 -1.48 -18.43 -35.93
CA GLY A 170 -0.81 -19.42 -36.80
C GLY A 170 0.20 -18.80 -37.78
N LEU A 171 0.95 -17.80 -37.33
CA LEU A 171 1.92 -17.10 -38.16
C LEU A 171 3.12 -18.02 -38.45
N THR A 172 3.38 -18.29 -39.74
CA THR A 172 4.51 -19.12 -40.19
C THR A 172 5.34 -18.38 -41.21
N PHE A 173 6.63 -18.17 -40.93
CA PHE A 173 7.58 -17.55 -41.85
C PHE A 173 9.03 -17.90 -41.49
N SER A 174 9.92 -17.76 -42.48
CA SER A 174 11.36 -17.96 -42.31
C SER A 174 12.13 -16.73 -42.76
N VAL A 175 13.18 -16.37 -42.02
CA VAL A 175 14.12 -15.29 -42.36
C VAL A 175 15.52 -15.90 -42.49
N ASN A 176 16.15 -15.68 -43.64
CA ASN A 176 17.47 -16.22 -43.93
C ASN A 176 18.58 -15.38 -43.31
N LYS A 177 19.79 -15.97 -43.24
CA LYS A 177 21.00 -15.27 -42.82
C LYS A 177 21.22 -14.01 -43.67
N ASN A 178 21.53 -12.90 -43.01
CA ASN A 178 21.77 -11.58 -43.63
C ASN A 178 20.58 -11.03 -44.45
N GLU A 179 19.37 -11.52 -44.23
CA GLU A 179 18.16 -11.03 -44.88
C GLU A 179 17.56 -9.86 -44.08
N ARG A 180 17.15 -8.79 -44.78
CA ARG A 180 16.46 -7.64 -44.19
C ARG A 180 14.99 -7.71 -44.55
N ILE A 181 14.13 -7.90 -43.55
CA ILE A 181 12.67 -7.99 -43.73
C ILE A 181 12.02 -6.67 -43.30
N GLY A 182 11.10 -6.17 -44.13
CA GLY A 182 10.21 -5.08 -43.76
C GLY A 182 8.84 -5.62 -43.36
N VAL A 183 8.39 -5.29 -42.15
CA VAL A 183 7.03 -5.62 -41.69
C VAL A 183 6.14 -4.41 -41.96
N ILE A 184 5.07 -4.61 -42.74
CA ILE A 184 4.09 -3.56 -43.06
C ILE A 184 2.70 -3.96 -42.54
N GLY A 185 2.00 -3.00 -41.95
CA GLY A 185 0.66 -3.23 -41.39
C GLY A 185 -0.03 -1.92 -41.05
N ARG A 186 -1.36 -1.98 -40.89
CA ARG A 186 -2.12 -0.88 -40.30
C ARG A 186 -1.79 -0.78 -38.80
N THR A 187 -1.95 0.40 -38.21
CA THR A 187 -1.78 0.58 -36.75
C THR A 187 -2.72 -0.37 -36.00
N GLY A 188 -2.17 -1.17 -35.07
CA GLY A 188 -2.92 -2.17 -34.30
C GLY A 188 -3.18 -3.51 -35.01
N ALA A 189 -2.47 -3.81 -36.11
CA ALA A 189 -2.63 -5.06 -36.87
C ALA A 189 -1.85 -6.26 -36.31
N GLY A 190 -1.13 -6.10 -35.21
CA GLY A 190 -0.35 -7.14 -34.52
C GLY A 190 -0.17 -6.77 -33.06
#